data_AF-A0A1S2WY79-F1
#
_entry.id   AF-A0A1S2WY79-F1
#
_cell.length_a   1.000
_cell.length_b   1.000
_cell.length_c   1.000
_cell.angle_alpha   90.00
_cell.angle_beta   90.00
_cell.angle_gamma   90.00
#
_symmetry.space_group_name_H-M   'P 1'
#
loop_
_entity.id
_entity.type
_entity.pdbx_description
1 polymer ?
#
loop_
_entity_poly.entity_id
_entity_poly.type
_entity_poly.pdbx_seq_one_letter_code
_entity_poly.pdbx_strand_id
1 'polypeptide(L)'
;MVVLHSYGVAVFFCIITMLCWGSWANTQKLPTKEWPFQQYYWDYGLGILIVPFVLAITMRSFGTEVRSFFSDISQASSESFIYAFMGGVVFNLANILLVAAIDIAGGVCSFPFSYWVSISYRCDYKLYSNTSRSACSFVFRSFERTCSNYY
;
A
#
# COMPACT_ATOMS: atom_id res chain seq x y z
N MET A 1 -12.69 11.18 11.06
CA MET A 1 -11.28 11.60 11.16
C MET A 1 -10.85 11.49 12.60
N VAL A 2 -9.81 10.73 12.92
CA VAL A 2 -9.18 10.79 14.25
C VAL A 2 -8.17 11.91 14.17
N VAL A 3 -8.46 13.03 14.83
CA VAL A 3 -7.49 14.13 14.93
C VAL A 3 -6.47 13.70 15.97
N LEU A 4 -5.25 13.39 15.53
CA LEU A 4 -4.17 13.03 16.42
C LEU A 4 -3.64 14.32 17.06
N HIS A 5 -4.12 14.63 18.26
CA HIS A 5 -3.71 15.83 19.01
C HIS A 5 -2.26 15.78 19.51
N SER A 6 -1.66 14.59 19.57
CA SER A 6 -0.31 14.39 20.09
C SER A 6 0.60 13.77 19.04
N TYR A 7 1.73 14.45 18.79
CA TYR A 7 2.79 13.98 17.90
C TYR A 7 3.28 12.58 18.28
N GLY A 8 3.38 12.28 19.58
CA GLY A 8 3.81 10.95 20.05
C GLY A 8 2.87 9.83 19.64
N VAL A 9 1.56 10.09 19.65
CA VAL A 9 0.55 9.11 19.22
C VAL A 9 0.61 8.90 17.71
N ALA A 10 0.87 9.95 16.93
CA ALA A 10 1.05 9.84 15.49
C ALA A 10 2.28 9.01 15.11
N VAL A 11 3.42 9.23 15.78
CA VAL A 11 4.63 8.43 15.56
C VAL A 11 4.41 6.97 15.97
N PHE A 12 3.71 6.72 17.08
CA PHE A 12 3.37 5.37 17.51
C PHE A 12 2.53 4.61 16.48
N PHE A 13 1.46 5.23 15.97
CA PHE A 13 0.67 4.63 14.90
C PHE A 13 1.49 4.43 13.61
N CYS A 14 2.39 5.36 13.29
CA CYS A 14 3.28 5.23 12.14
C CYS A 14 4.18 3.98 12.27
N ILE A 15 4.78 3.76 13.44
CA ILE A 15 5.58 2.56 13.72
C ILE A 15 4.74 1.29 13.56
N ILE A 16 3.52 1.27 14.12
CA ILE A 16 2.61 0.12 13.95
C ILE A 16 2.32 -0.15 12.48
N THR A 17 1.99 0.89 11.70
CA THR A 17 1.71 0.71 10.27
C THR A 17 2.92 0.18 9.50
N MET A 18 4.13 0.65 9.81
CA MET A 18 5.37 0.17 9.19
C MET A 18 5.69 -1.27 9.57
N LEU A 19 5.42 -1.67 10.81
CA LEU A 19 5.56 -3.06 11.24
C LEU A 19 4.56 -3.98 10.53
N CYS A 20 3.28 -3.59 10.45
CA CYS A 20 2.26 -4.36 9.74
C CYS A 20 2.58 -4.53 8.24
N TRP A 21 3.07 -3.47 7.58
CA TRP A 21 3.48 -3.54 6.17
C TRP A 21 4.67 -4.46 5.94
N GLY A 22 5.71 -4.38 6.78
CA GLY A 22 6.90 -5.22 6.64
C GLY A 22 6.68 -6.68 7.04
N SER A 23 5.74 -6.96 7.94
CA SER A 23 5.48 -8.32 8.44
C SER A 23 4.65 -9.16 7.48
N TRP A 24 3.94 -8.55 6.53
CA TRP A 24 3.20 -9.26 5.47
C TRP A 24 4.09 -10.26 4.70
N ALA A 25 5.27 -9.85 4.24
CA ALA A 25 6.21 -10.72 3.52
C ALA A 25 6.74 -11.90 4.37
N ASN A 26 6.73 -11.76 5.70
CA ASN A 26 7.12 -12.84 6.61
C ASN A 26 5.95 -13.80 6.85
N THR A 27 4.72 -13.29 6.94
CA THR A 27 3.51 -14.13 7.06
C THR A 27 3.23 -14.98 5.83
N GLN A 28 3.70 -14.56 4.64
CA GLN A 28 3.66 -15.40 3.44
C GLN A 28 4.63 -16.61 3.53
N LYS A 29 5.73 -16.51 4.30
CA LYS A 29 6.76 -17.56 4.42
C LYS A 29 6.50 -18.56 5.56
N LEU A 30 5.55 -18.23 6.44
CA LEU A 30 5.16 -19.04 7.60
C LEU A 30 4.35 -20.32 7.25
N PRO A 31 3.52 -20.38 6.19
CA PRO A 31 2.87 -21.61 5.77
C PRO A 31 3.93 -22.57 5.18
N THR A 32 4.19 -23.67 5.88
CA THR A 32 5.08 -24.77 5.46
C THR A 32 4.47 -25.69 4.40
N LYS A 33 3.20 -25.46 4.01
CA LYS A 33 2.44 -26.25 3.06
C LYS A 33 2.19 -25.39 1.83
N GLU A 34 2.31 -25.95 0.63
CA GLU A 34 2.12 -25.30 -0.68
C GLU A 34 0.73 -24.66 -0.83
N TRP A 35 0.47 -23.59 -0.07
CA TRP A 35 -0.75 -22.82 -0.21
C TRP A 35 -0.58 -21.96 -1.46
N PRO A 36 -1.46 -22.10 -2.46
CA PRO A 36 -1.39 -21.29 -3.66
C PRO A 36 -1.31 -19.82 -3.29
N PHE A 37 -0.30 -19.14 -3.82
CA PHE A 37 -0.01 -17.76 -3.51
C PHE A 37 -1.24 -16.84 -3.71
N GLN A 38 -2.08 -17.16 -4.71
CA GLN A 38 -3.33 -16.44 -4.95
C GLN A 38 -4.31 -16.53 -3.77
N GLN A 39 -4.46 -17.68 -3.12
CA GLN A 39 -5.43 -17.87 -2.03
C GLN A 39 -5.03 -17.08 -0.77
N TYR A 40 -3.74 -17.00 -0.44
CA TYR A 40 -3.25 -16.14 0.64
C TYR A 40 -3.59 -14.66 0.39
N TYR A 41 -3.53 -14.23 -0.87
CA TYR A 41 -3.86 -12.85 -1.25
C TYR A 41 -5.35 -12.52 -1.16
N TRP A 42 -6.21 -13.50 -1.41
CA TRP A 42 -7.64 -13.36 -1.17
C TRP A 42 -7.93 -13.10 0.32
N ASP A 43 -7.31 -13.87 1.20
CA ASP A 43 -7.45 -13.69 2.66
C ASP A 43 -6.86 -12.36 3.13
N TYR A 44 -5.70 -11.97 2.59
CA TYR A 44 -5.06 -10.69 2.86
C TYR A 44 -5.91 -9.50 2.39
N GLY A 45 -6.47 -9.58 1.18
CA GLY A 45 -7.35 -8.56 0.62
C GLY A 45 -8.62 -8.38 1.43
N LEU A 46 -9.24 -9.49 1.87
CA LEU A 46 -10.40 -9.46 2.75
C LEU A 46 -10.06 -8.87 4.12
N GLY A 47 -8.90 -9.21 4.68
CA GLY A 47 -8.40 -8.64 5.93
C GLY A 47 -8.21 -7.11 5.84
N ILE A 48 -7.63 -6.61 4.76
CA ILE A 48 -7.48 -5.17 4.50
C ILE A 48 -8.83 -4.46 4.32
N LEU A 49 -9.89 -5.16 3.91
CA LEU A 49 -11.23 -4.57 3.85
C LEU A 49 -11.89 -4.54 5.25
N ILE A 50 -11.87 -5.67 5.95
CA ILE A 50 -12.61 -5.87 7.20
C ILE A 50 -11.94 -5.13 8.37
N VAL A 51 -10.62 -5.22 8.52
CA VAL A 51 -9.92 -4.66 9.68
C VAL A 51 -10.07 -3.14 9.76
N PRO A 52 -9.85 -2.36 8.68
CA PRO A 52 -10.08 -0.92 8.70
C PRO A 52 -11.56 -0.56 8.86
N PHE A 53 -12.48 -1.36 8.32
CA PHE A 53 -13.92 -1.15 8.51
C PHE A 53 -14.33 -1.31 9.98
N VAL A 54 -13.87 -2.38 10.63
CA VAL A 54 -14.08 -2.60 12.06
C VAL A 54 -13.40 -1.49 12.88
N LEU A 55 -12.14 -1.16 12.58
CA LEU A 55 -11.44 -0.06 13.25
C LEU A 55 -12.12 1.29 13.06
N ALA A 56 -12.68 1.57 11.88
CA ALA A 56 -13.41 2.80 11.61
C ALA A 56 -14.70 2.90 12.45
N ILE A 57 -15.38 1.78 12.72
CA ILE A 57 -16.53 1.73 13.61
C ILE A 57 -16.07 1.86 15.08
N THR A 58 -15.05 1.11 15.47
CA THR A 58 -14.56 1.03 16.85
C THR A 58 -13.88 2.33 17.31
N MET A 59 -12.86 2.82 16.59
CA MET A 59 -12.13 4.03 16.98
C MET A 59 -12.99 5.29 16.94
N ARG A 60 -14.04 5.29 16.11
CA ARG A 60 -14.98 6.41 16.02
C ARG A 60 -16.05 6.38 17.12
N SER A 61 -16.28 5.23 17.75
CA SER A 61 -17.21 5.10 18.88
C SER A 61 -16.66 5.68 20.19
N PHE A 62 -15.35 5.92 20.31
CA PHE A 62 -14.71 6.42 21.54
C PHE A 62 -14.53 7.95 21.59
N GLY A 63 -14.85 8.68 20.51
CA GLY A 63 -14.69 10.13 20.43
C GLY A 63 -16.00 10.87 20.66
N THR A 64 -16.09 11.66 21.73
CA THR A 64 -17.26 12.51 22.05
C THR A 64 -17.38 13.75 21.16
N GLU A 65 -16.30 14.20 20.52
CA GLU A 65 -16.25 15.46 19.76
C GLU A 65 -16.26 15.28 18.23
N VAL A 66 -16.19 14.05 17.73
CA VAL A 66 -16.13 13.76 16.30
C VAL A 66 -17.44 13.10 15.88
N ARG A 67 -18.11 13.69 14.88
CA ARG A 67 -19.36 13.19 14.26
C ARG A 67 -19.38 11.65 14.14
N SER A 68 -20.55 11.00 14.19
CA SER A 68 -20.72 9.54 14.01
C SER A 68 -20.29 9.02 12.63
N PHE A 69 -19.79 7.77 12.54
CA PHE A 69 -19.41 7.09 11.29
C PHE A 69 -20.52 7.10 10.25
N PHE A 70 -21.73 6.77 10.68
CA PHE A 70 -22.91 6.71 9.81
C PHE A 70 -23.34 8.09 9.31
N SER A 71 -23.08 9.15 10.09
CA SER A 71 -23.36 10.52 9.66
C SER A 71 -22.42 11.00 8.55
N ASP A 72 -21.16 10.57 8.54
CA ASP A 72 -20.26 10.86 7.40
C ASP A 72 -20.62 10.04 6.16
N ILE A 73 -20.99 8.77 6.32
CA ILE A 73 -21.46 7.94 5.20
C ILE A 73 -22.70 8.56 4.56
N SER A 74 -23.65 9.06 5.37
CA SER A 74 -24.87 9.70 4.86
C SER A 74 -24.61 11.01 4.11
N GLN A 75 -23.44 11.63 4.31
CA GLN A 75 -23.04 12.88 3.65
C GLN A 75 -22.09 12.68 2.47
N ALA A 76 -21.50 11.51 2.35
CA ALA A 76 -20.67 11.17 1.22
C ALA A 76 -21.54 11.04 -0.03
N SER A 77 -21.10 11.69 -1.12
CA SER A 77 -21.78 11.60 -2.41
C SER A 77 -21.65 10.19 -3.00
N SER A 78 -22.66 9.76 -3.77
CA SER A 78 -22.66 8.49 -4.49
C SER A 78 -21.42 8.33 -5.38
N GLU A 79 -20.96 9.42 -5.98
CA GLU A 79 -19.74 9.46 -6.79
C GLU A 79 -18.48 9.12 -5.98
N SER A 80 -18.39 9.63 -4.75
CA SER A 80 -17.25 9.38 -3.86
C SER A 80 -17.13 7.90 -3.49
N PHE A 81 -18.26 7.20 -3.31
CA PHE A 81 -18.28 5.75 -3.11
C PHE A 81 -17.80 4.98 -4.35
N ILE A 82 -18.23 5.40 -5.55
CA ILE A 82 -17.80 4.77 -6.80
C ILE A 82 -16.30 4.94 -7.00
N TYR A 83 -15.75 6.15 -6.79
CA TYR A 83 -14.31 6.39 -6.89
C TYR A 83 -13.51 5.60 -5.84
N ALA A 84 -14.00 5.53 -4.60
CA ALA A 84 -13.35 4.75 -3.54
C ALA A 84 -13.35 3.25 -3.88
N PHE A 85 -14.47 2.73 -4.40
CA PHE A 85 -14.59 1.33 -4.81
C PHE A 85 -13.69 1.01 -6.02
N MET A 86 -13.74 1.82 -7.08
CA MET A 86 -12.91 1.65 -8.27
C MET A 86 -11.42 1.76 -7.93
N GLY A 87 -11.04 2.72 -7.09
CA GLY A 87 -9.67 2.84 -6.57
C GLY A 87 -9.24 1.60 -5.79
N GLY A 88 -10.12 1.05 -4.95
CA GLY A 88 -9.88 -0.19 -4.23
C GLY A 88 -9.67 -1.41 -5.14
N VAL A 89 -10.49 -1.55 -6.19
CA VAL A 89 -10.37 -2.64 -7.19
C VAL A 89 -9.04 -2.54 -7.93
N VAL A 90 -8.69 -1.36 -8.45
CA VAL A 90 -7.43 -1.13 -9.16
C VAL A 90 -6.23 -1.37 -8.24
N PHE A 91 -6.30 -0.90 -7.00
CA PHE A 91 -5.25 -1.11 -6.00
C PHE A 91 -5.06 -2.59 -5.66
N ASN A 92 -6.14 -3.35 -5.49
CA ASN A 92 -6.05 -4.77 -5.21
C ASN A 92 -5.43 -5.55 -6.39
N LEU A 93 -5.85 -5.24 -7.62
CA LEU A 93 -5.29 -5.85 -8.83
C LEU A 93 -3.79 -5.55 -8.97
N ALA A 94 -3.37 -4.30 -8.72
CA ALA A 94 -1.97 -3.92 -8.74
C ALA A 94 -1.14 -4.68 -7.69
N ASN A 95 -1.70 -4.92 -6.50
CA ASN A 95 -1.02 -5.72 -5.49
C ASN A 95 -0.88 -7.19 -5.90
N ILE A 96 -1.90 -7.81 -6.50
CA ILE A 96 -1.78 -9.19 -7.02
C ILE A 96 -0.66 -9.28 -8.07
N LEU A 97 -0.59 -8.31 -8.99
CA LEU A 97 0.47 -8.24 -10.00
C LEU A 97 1.86 -8.01 -9.40
N LEU A 98 1.96 -7.11 -8.41
CA LEU A 98 3.20 -6.87 -7.68
C LEU A 98 3.75 -8.16 -7.09
N VAL A 99 2.91 -8.97 -6.47
CA VAL A 99 3.44 -10.17 -5.82
C VAL A 99 3.63 -11.34 -6.77
N ALA A 100 2.85 -11.43 -7.86
CA ALA A 100 3.21 -12.31 -8.97
C ALA A 100 4.62 -11.98 -9.50
N ALA A 101 4.98 -10.69 -9.59
CA ALA A 101 6.34 -10.28 -9.96
C ALA A 101 7.38 -10.63 -8.88
N ILE A 102 7.05 -10.49 -7.58
CA ILE A 102 7.90 -10.90 -6.45
C ILE A 102 8.18 -12.41 -6.49
N ASP A 103 7.20 -13.24 -6.84
CA ASP A 103 7.35 -14.68 -6.93
C ASP A 103 8.30 -15.10 -8.07
N ILE A 104 8.23 -14.40 -9.20
CA ILE A 104 9.08 -14.68 -10.38
C ILE A 104 10.49 -14.09 -10.24
N ALA A 105 10.62 -12.84 -9.80
CA ALA A 105 11.86 -12.07 -9.81
C ALA A 105 12.50 -11.86 -8.43
N GLY A 106 11.84 -12.30 -7.37
CA GLY A 106 12.26 -12.07 -5.98
C GLY A 106 11.85 -10.68 -5.44
N GLY A 107 11.63 -10.61 -4.13
CA GLY A 107 11.18 -9.39 -3.44
C GLY A 107 12.16 -8.22 -3.53
N VAL A 108 13.46 -8.52 -3.65
CA VAL A 108 14.52 -7.50 -3.71
C VAL A 108 14.50 -6.74 -5.05
N CYS A 109 14.04 -7.36 -6.13
CA CYS A 109 13.93 -6.73 -7.45
C CYS A 109 12.57 -6.04 -7.68
N SER A 110 11.49 -6.60 -7.17
CA SER A 110 10.14 -6.15 -7.55
C SER A 110 9.71 -4.84 -6.88
N PHE A 111 10.14 -4.61 -5.62
CA PHE A 111 9.83 -3.38 -4.89
C PHE A 111 10.51 -2.13 -5.48
N PRO A 112 11.84 -2.12 -5.76
CA PRO A 112 12.50 -1.01 -6.41
C PRO A 112 11.95 -0.74 -7.82
N PHE A 113 11.60 -1.79 -8.57
CA PHE A 113 11.03 -1.65 -9.92
C PHE A 113 9.69 -0.91 -9.90
N SER A 114 8.80 -1.27 -8.98
CA SER A 114 7.48 -0.62 -8.86
C SER A 114 7.59 0.85 -8.46
N TYR A 115 8.54 1.17 -7.57
CA TYR A 115 8.85 2.55 -7.19
C TYR A 115 9.49 3.33 -8.36
N TRP A 116 10.28 2.65 -9.19
CA TRP A 116 10.91 3.24 -10.37
C TRP A 116 9.90 3.56 -11.48
N VAL A 117 8.99 2.63 -11.78
CA VAL A 117 7.95 2.83 -12.79
C VAL A 117 7.04 3.99 -12.39
N SER A 118 6.65 4.05 -11.11
CA SER A 118 5.83 5.16 -10.59
C SER A 118 6.55 6.51 -10.62
N ILE A 119 7.86 6.59 -10.34
CA ILE A 119 8.61 7.85 -10.49
C ILE A 119 8.84 8.22 -11.96
N SER A 120 8.92 7.25 -12.87
CA SER A 120 9.15 7.47 -14.30
C SER A 120 7.91 8.05 -14.99
N TYR A 121 6.74 7.45 -14.78
CA TYR A 121 5.46 8.08 -15.19
C TYR A 121 5.27 9.45 -14.55
N ARG A 122 5.83 9.63 -13.34
CA ARG A 122 5.83 10.90 -12.63
C ARG A 122 6.82 11.92 -13.19
N CYS A 123 7.89 11.48 -13.85
CA CYS A 123 8.84 12.33 -14.55
C CYS A 123 8.34 12.71 -15.95
N ASP A 124 7.58 11.83 -16.62
CA ASP A 124 6.98 12.14 -17.93
C ASP A 124 5.94 13.26 -17.84
N TYR A 125 5.10 13.30 -16.79
CA TYR A 125 4.21 14.46 -16.60
C TYR A 125 4.96 15.76 -16.25
N LYS A 126 6.20 15.64 -15.76
CA LYS A 126 7.02 16.74 -15.24
C LYS A 126 8.22 17.05 -16.14
N LEU A 127 8.12 16.75 -17.43
CA LEU A 127 9.09 17.04 -18.50
C LEU A 127 9.44 18.54 -18.70
N TYR A 128 8.99 19.43 -17.82
CA TYR A 128 9.26 20.87 -17.88
C TYR A 128 10.37 21.37 -16.93
N SER A 129 10.97 20.53 -16.07
CA SER A 129 12.13 20.96 -15.25
C SER A 129 13.32 19.99 -15.31
N ASN A 130 14.47 20.54 -15.67
CA ASN A 130 15.73 19.83 -15.99
C ASN A 130 16.34 19.03 -14.81
N THR A 131 15.89 19.29 -13.57
CA THR A 131 16.48 18.74 -12.34
C THR A 131 16.13 17.26 -12.11
N SER A 132 15.10 16.71 -12.74
CA SER A 132 14.63 15.32 -12.49
C SER A 132 15.37 14.21 -13.26
N ARG A 133 16.17 14.55 -14.28
CA ARG A 133 16.87 13.54 -15.11
C ARG A 133 17.97 12.77 -14.35
N SER A 134 18.67 13.45 -13.44
CA SER A 134 19.77 12.87 -12.65
C SER A 134 19.27 11.83 -11.64
N ALA A 135 18.13 12.11 -11.00
CA ALA A 135 17.51 11.18 -10.05
C ALA A 135 17.03 9.90 -10.74
N CYS A 136 16.42 10.02 -11.93
CA CYS A 136 15.94 8.87 -12.70
C CYS A 136 17.09 7.91 -13.10
N SER A 137 18.23 8.48 -13.53
CA SER A 137 19.41 7.69 -13.93
C SER A 137 20.13 7.02 -12.76
N PHE A 138 20.18 7.67 -11.59
CA PHE A 138 20.82 7.09 -10.39
C PHE A 138 20.05 5.87 -9.86
N VAL A 139 18.72 5.95 -9.85
CA VAL A 139 17.86 4.84 -9.41
C VAL A 139 17.93 3.67 -10.39
N PHE A 140 17.96 3.92 -11.70
CA PHE A 140 18.10 2.86 -12.71
C PHE A 140 19.40 2.06 -12.54
N ARG A 141 20.54 2.77 -12.34
CA ARG A 141 21.83 2.11 -12.09
C ARG A 141 21.88 1.35 -10.76
N SER A 142 21.11 1.78 -9.75
CA SER A 142 20.99 1.03 -8.49
C SER A 142 20.16 -0.24 -8.70
N PHE A 143 19.06 -0.16 -9.44
CA PHE A 143 18.23 -1.32 -9.80
C PHE A 143 19.02 -2.38 -10.58
N GLU A 144 19.76 -1.97 -11.61
CA GLU A 144 20.62 -2.87 -12.39
C GLU A 144 21.61 -3.64 -11.50
N ARG A 145 22.26 -2.96 -10.54
CA ARG A 145 23.20 -3.63 -9.62
C ARG A 145 22.51 -4.60 -8.69
N THR A 146 21.31 -4.25 -8.20
CA THR A 146 20.59 -5.10 -7.25
C THR A 146 20.04 -6.35 -7.93
N CYS A 147 19.53 -6.25 -9.17
CA CYS A 147 18.98 -7.40 -9.89
C CYS A 147 20.02 -8.24 -10.64
N SER A 148 21.16 -7.67 -11.05
CA SER A 148 22.25 -8.42 -11.69
C SER A 148 22.90 -9.46 -10.77
N ASN A 149 22.66 -9.42 -9.46
CA ASN A 149 23.17 -10.44 -8.51
C ASN A 149 22.18 -11.60 -8.27
N TYR A 150 20.97 -11.54 -8.86
CA TYR A 150 19.93 -12.56 -8.70
C TYR A 150 19.73 -13.42 -9.97
N TYR A 151 20.48 -13.14 -11.04
CA TYR A 151 20.55 -13.94 -12.27
C TYR A 151 21.92 -14.60 -12.43
#